data_AF-B7FUV0-F1
#
_entry.id   AF-B7FUV0-F1
#
_cell.length_a   1.000
_cell.length_b   1.000
_cell.length_c   1.000
_cell.angle_alpha   90.00
_cell.angle_beta   90.00
_cell.angle_gamma   90.00
#
_symmetry.space_group_name_H-M   'P 1'
#
loop_
_entity.id
_entity.type
_entity.pdbx_description
1 polymer ?
#
loop_
_entity_poly.entity_id
_entity_poly.type
_entity_poly.pdbx_seq_one_letter_code
_entity_poly.pdbx_strand_id
1 'polypeptide(L)'
;MGLVILNGKRFEDNDFVINFDDACLYGRDVQLLESSTGWLNDTCIHYYFRRLASKDNSRSIFLDPSVVSFLMHQCDDNDDLVDISRGYDNWTCSRLFVPINDNLSSENWTTPGAGTHWSLLVIVPAQSPLYLHMDSVPGSKNALTAQAVAEKWEEAYWLTLPYQNERAIRVQELDVPSQRNGNDCGMHVLAAVRALQGVEAEASVAVYRAKLADTLEKDLSKNTMFMKDFRREIVDEIASFVS
;
A
#
# COMPACT_ATOMS: atom_id res chain seq x y z
N MET A 1 -2.88 24.19 14.97
CA MET A 1 -2.97 24.29 13.51
C MET A 1 -1.56 24.11 13.01
N GLY A 2 -1.31 23.03 12.28
CA GLY A 2 -0.01 22.79 11.71
C GLY A 2 0.16 23.68 10.48
N LEU A 3 1.41 23.99 10.16
CA LEU A 3 1.79 24.79 9.00
C LEU A 3 2.91 24.06 8.31
N VAL A 4 2.75 23.78 7.02
CA VAL A 4 3.81 23.21 6.18
C VAL A 4 4.41 24.33 5.34
N ILE A 5 5.73 24.31 5.16
CA ILE A 5 6.42 25.24 4.26
C ILE A 5 7.15 24.47 3.18
N LEU A 6 6.64 24.53 1.95
CA LEU A 6 7.24 23.88 0.77
C LEU A 6 7.70 24.96 -0.21
N ASN A 7 8.99 24.97 -0.57
CA ASN A 7 9.60 25.98 -1.45
C ASN A 7 9.23 27.44 -1.08
N GLY A 8 9.15 27.74 0.22
CA GLY A 8 8.81 29.06 0.73
C GLY A 8 7.31 29.42 0.72
N LYS A 9 6.45 28.55 0.19
CA LYS A 9 4.99 28.69 0.27
C LYS A 9 4.46 28.04 1.55
N ARG A 10 3.46 28.69 2.13
CA ARG A 10 2.81 28.28 3.39
C ARG A 10 1.50 27.57 3.07
N PHE A 11 1.29 26.41 3.70
CA PHE A 11 0.06 25.63 3.56
C PHE A 11 -0.47 25.27 4.95
N GLU A 12 -1.70 25.69 5.24
CA GLU A 12 -2.48 25.25 6.40
C GLU A 12 -3.10 23.87 6.15
N ASP A 13 -3.69 23.26 7.19
CA ASP A 13 -4.21 21.89 7.18
C ASP A 13 -5.14 21.57 5.98
N ASN A 14 -5.97 22.53 5.56
CA ASN A 14 -6.95 22.36 4.49
C ASN A 14 -6.54 22.98 3.15
N ASP A 15 -5.34 23.55 3.06
CA ASP A 15 -4.86 24.09 1.80
C ASP A 15 -4.48 22.95 0.86
N PHE A 16 -4.96 23.03 -0.37
CA PHE A 16 -4.54 22.13 -1.43
C PHE A 16 -3.07 22.37 -1.76
N VAL A 17 -2.27 21.29 -1.76
CA VAL A 17 -0.84 21.34 -2.02
C VAL A 17 -0.55 20.93 -3.45
N ILE A 18 -0.87 19.68 -3.82
CA ILE A 18 -0.69 19.14 -5.17
C ILE A 18 -1.76 18.09 -5.49
N ASN A 19 -1.99 17.87 -6.79
CA ASN A 19 -2.63 16.67 -7.33
C ASN A 19 -1.59 15.94 -8.18
N PHE A 20 -1.14 14.78 -7.72
CA PHE A 20 -0.25 13.91 -8.48
C PHE A 20 -1.04 12.69 -8.94
N ASP A 21 -1.48 12.70 -10.20
CA ASP A 21 -2.08 11.53 -10.85
C ASP A 21 -3.22 10.92 -10.00
N ASP A 22 -4.17 11.79 -9.63
CA ASP A 22 -5.35 11.60 -8.78
C ASP A 22 -5.10 11.50 -7.27
N ALA A 23 -3.84 11.48 -6.82
CA ALA A 23 -3.51 11.66 -5.41
C ALA A 23 -3.49 13.15 -5.03
N CYS A 24 -4.57 13.64 -4.43
CA CYS A 24 -4.72 15.02 -3.96
C CYS A 24 -4.21 15.18 -2.52
N LEU A 25 -3.05 15.84 -2.36
CA LEU A 25 -2.46 16.14 -1.05
C LEU A 25 -2.89 17.53 -0.55
N TYR A 26 -3.25 17.59 0.72
CA TYR A 26 -3.50 18.83 1.46
C TYR A 26 -2.40 19.05 2.52
N GLY A 27 -2.33 20.25 3.08
CA GLY A 27 -1.31 20.60 4.08
C GLY A 27 -1.25 19.60 5.23
N ARG A 28 -2.40 19.14 5.75
CA ARG A 28 -2.48 18.13 6.81
C ARG A 28 -1.82 16.79 6.43
N ASP A 29 -1.89 16.38 5.17
CA ASP A 29 -1.33 15.10 4.71
C ASP A 29 0.20 15.20 4.67
N VAL A 30 0.73 16.35 4.20
CA VAL A 30 2.17 16.60 4.17
C VAL A 30 2.75 16.72 5.59
N GLN A 31 2.00 17.27 6.55
CA GLN A 31 2.43 17.29 7.97
C GLN A 31 2.66 15.90 8.55
N LEU A 32 1.85 14.91 8.15
CA LEU A 32 2.03 13.53 8.59
C LEU A 32 3.37 12.97 8.10
N LEU A 33 3.81 13.37 6.91
CA LEU A 33 5.11 13.00 6.34
C LEU A 33 6.27 13.77 6.98
N GLU A 34 6.14 15.09 7.23
CA GLU A 34 7.16 15.88 7.93
C GLU A 34 7.37 15.44 9.39
N SER A 35 6.30 14.96 10.03
CA SER A 35 6.34 14.50 11.41
C SER A 35 7.10 13.19 11.55
N SER A 36 8.04 13.14 12.49
CA SER A 36 8.70 11.89 12.89
C SER A 36 7.76 10.96 13.67
N THR A 37 6.56 11.43 14.03
CA THR A 37 5.58 10.64 14.76
C THR A 37 4.21 10.55 14.09
N GLY A 38 4.05 11.15 12.91
CA GLY A 38 2.80 11.15 12.16
C GLY A 38 2.47 9.77 11.61
N TRP A 39 1.25 9.31 11.86
CA TRP A 39 0.70 8.12 11.25
C TRP A 39 0.29 8.48 9.84
N LEU A 40 0.79 7.76 8.83
CA LEU A 40 0.37 8.01 7.47
C LEU A 40 -1.12 7.67 7.31
N ASN A 41 -1.84 8.53 6.60
CA ASN A 41 -3.22 8.26 6.20
C ASN A 41 -3.27 7.69 4.77
N ASP A 42 -4.48 7.37 4.32
CA ASP A 42 -4.76 6.82 2.99
C ASP A 42 -4.13 7.67 1.88
N THR A 43 -4.27 9.00 1.96
CA THR A 43 -3.74 9.94 0.96
C THR A 43 -2.22 9.86 0.84
N CYS A 44 -1.49 9.75 1.97
CA CYS A 44 -0.04 9.59 1.95
C CYS A 44 0.39 8.28 1.26
N ILE A 45 -0.31 7.17 1.55
CA ILE A 45 -0.04 5.87 0.93
C ILE A 45 -0.36 5.93 -0.57
N HIS A 46 -1.54 6.44 -0.93
CA HIS A 46 -1.98 6.58 -2.31
C HIS A 46 -1.01 7.44 -3.14
N TYR A 47 -0.61 8.61 -2.63
CA TYR A 47 0.37 9.47 -3.30
C TYR A 47 1.66 8.70 -3.64
N TYR A 48 2.23 8.00 -2.66
CA TYR A 48 3.48 7.28 -2.90
C TYR A 48 3.28 6.12 -3.90
N PHE A 49 2.14 5.44 -3.85
CA PHE A 49 1.78 4.37 -4.79
C PHE A 49 1.66 4.90 -6.22
N ARG A 50 0.96 6.03 -6.45
CA ARG A 50 0.93 6.70 -7.77
C ARG A 50 2.33 7.10 -8.22
N ARG A 51 3.16 7.55 -7.28
CA ARG A 51 4.53 7.93 -7.60
C ARG A 51 5.37 6.76 -8.10
N LEU A 52 5.27 5.60 -7.47
CA LEU A 52 5.94 4.38 -7.95
C LEU A 52 5.33 3.89 -9.26
N ALA A 53 4.01 3.92 -9.42
CA ALA A 53 3.32 3.58 -10.66
C ALA A 53 3.83 4.43 -11.85
N SER A 54 4.04 5.74 -11.64
CA SER A 54 4.58 6.64 -12.68
C SER A 54 5.99 6.30 -13.17
N LYS A 55 6.73 5.48 -12.40
CA LYS A 55 8.09 5.01 -12.69
C LYS A 55 8.12 3.53 -13.09
N ASP A 56 6.99 2.82 -12.97
CA ASP A 56 6.92 1.39 -13.22
C ASP A 56 6.68 1.08 -14.70
N ASN A 57 7.43 0.11 -15.23
CA ASN A 57 7.27 -0.40 -16.59
C ASN A 57 6.77 -1.85 -16.60
N SER A 58 6.47 -2.45 -15.44
CA SER A 58 6.22 -3.89 -15.28
C SER A 58 4.74 -4.29 -15.36
N ARG A 59 3.82 -3.37 -15.68
CA ARG A 59 2.36 -3.56 -15.56
C ARG A 59 1.93 -3.95 -14.15
N SER A 60 2.60 -3.42 -13.12
CA SER A 60 2.13 -3.57 -11.74
C SER A 60 0.94 -2.66 -11.49
N ILE A 61 -0.02 -3.11 -10.69
CA ILE A 61 -1.09 -2.28 -10.14
C ILE A 61 -0.73 -1.89 -8.72
N PHE A 62 -0.84 -0.60 -8.40
CA PHE A 62 -0.68 -0.07 -7.05
C PHE A 62 -2.06 0.42 -6.60
N LEU A 63 -2.72 -0.32 -5.70
CA LEU A 63 -4.09 -0.01 -5.30
C LEU A 63 -4.14 1.15 -4.31
N ASP A 64 -5.07 2.07 -4.57
CA ASP A 64 -5.47 3.10 -3.61
C ASP A 64 -6.15 2.41 -2.40
N PRO A 65 -5.77 2.73 -1.14
CA PRO A 65 -6.49 2.27 0.04
C PRO A 65 -8.02 2.44 -0.03
N SER A 66 -8.51 3.51 -0.67
CA SER A 66 -9.94 3.77 -0.85
C SER A 66 -10.63 2.71 -1.72
N VAL A 67 -9.93 2.22 -2.75
CA VAL A 67 -10.42 1.16 -3.64
C VAL A 67 -10.43 -0.18 -2.95
N VAL A 68 -9.43 -0.48 -2.12
CA VAL A 68 -9.44 -1.70 -1.28
C VAL A 68 -10.63 -1.67 -0.32
N SER A 69 -10.89 -0.51 0.30
CA SER A 69 -12.06 -0.34 1.17
C SER A 69 -13.38 -0.51 0.41
N PHE A 70 -13.49 0.06 -0.79
CA PHE A 70 -14.66 -0.12 -1.64
C PHE A 70 -14.89 -1.59 -2.01
N LEU A 71 -13.84 -2.30 -2.45
CA LEU A 71 -13.89 -3.73 -2.75
C LEU A 71 -14.39 -4.56 -1.56
N MET A 72 -13.95 -4.24 -0.35
CA MET A 72 -14.29 -5.01 0.84
C MET A 72 -15.67 -4.72 1.42
N HIS A 73 -16.18 -3.49 1.27
CA HIS A 73 -17.38 -3.05 1.98
C HIS A 73 -18.56 -2.69 1.08
N GLN A 74 -18.35 -2.53 -0.23
CA GLN A 74 -19.38 -2.06 -1.16
C GLN A 74 -19.58 -3.01 -2.34
N CYS A 75 -18.68 -3.97 -2.57
CA CYS A 75 -18.85 -4.99 -3.61
C CYS A 75 -19.43 -6.27 -3.00
N ASP A 76 -20.75 -6.31 -2.89
CA ASP A 76 -21.47 -7.40 -2.20
C ASP A 76 -21.99 -8.49 -3.15
N ASP A 77 -22.00 -8.23 -4.46
CA ASP A 77 -22.41 -9.19 -5.48
C ASP A 77 -21.45 -9.28 -6.67
N ASN A 78 -21.72 -10.23 -7.57
CA ASN A 78 -20.87 -10.48 -8.73
C ASN A 78 -20.83 -9.30 -9.72
N ASP A 79 -21.91 -8.51 -9.83
CA ASP A 79 -21.95 -7.39 -10.76
C ASP A 79 -21.04 -6.27 -10.26
N ASP A 80 -21.06 -5.97 -8.96
CA ASP A 80 -20.14 -5.01 -8.34
C ASP A 80 -18.67 -5.44 -8.51
N LEU A 81 -18.37 -6.72 -8.30
CA LEU A 81 -17.02 -7.28 -8.43
C LEU A 81 -16.53 -7.26 -9.88
N VAL A 82 -17.40 -7.48 -10.85
CA VAL A 82 -17.08 -7.33 -12.27
C VAL A 82 -16.84 -5.86 -12.61
N ASP A 83 -17.67 -4.94 -12.12
CA ASP A 83 -17.54 -3.52 -12.44
C ASP A 83 -16.27 -2.90 -11.87
N ILE A 84 -15.88 -3.22 -10.63
CA ILE A 84 -14.60 -2.77 -10.07
C ILE A 84 -13.41 -3.36 -10.86
N SER A 85 -13.50 -4.62 -11.30
CA SER A 85 -12.43 -5.26 -12.07
C SER A 85 -12.16 -4.56 -13.41
N ARG A 86 -13.20 -4.04 -14.07
CA ARG A 86 -13.09 -3.32 -15.35
C ARG A 86 -12.30 -2.03 -15.22
N GLY A 87 -12.37 -1.36 -14.08
CA GLY A 87 -11.56 -0.18 -13.76
C GLY A 87 -10.05 -0.46 -13.73
N TYR A 88 -9.67 -1.74 -13.60
CA TYR A 88 -8.30 -2.23 -13.53
C TYR A 88 -7.95 -3.18 -14.68
N ASP A 89 -8.55 -2.97 -15.86
CA ASP A 89 -8.36 -3.81 -17.05
C ASP A 89 -8.57 -5.30 -16.76
N ASN A 90 -9.66 -5.60 -16.04
CA ASN A 90 -10.02 -6.95 -15.59
C ASN A 90 -8.93 -7.63 -14.75
N TRP A 91 -8.19 -6.82 -13.99
CA TRP A 91 -7.02 -7.24 -13.21
C TRP A 91 -5.87 -7.81 -14.04
N THR A 92 -5.79 -7.48 -15.33
CA THR A 92 -4.72 -7.92 -16.22
C THR A 92 -3.41 -7.22 -15.87
N CYS A 93 -2.66 -7.78 -14.93
CA CYS A 93 -1.42 -7.23 -14.42
C CYS A 93 -0.41 -8.33 -14.11
N SER A 94 0.85 -7.95 -13.93
CA SER A 94 1.89 -8.88 -13.48
C SER A 94 1.87 -9.06 -11.96
N ARG A 95 1.48 -8.01 -11.23
CA ARG A 95 1.45 -7.98 -9.77
C ARG A 95 0.57 -6.85 -9.27
N LEU A 96 0.00 -7.02 -8.08
CA LEU A 96 -0.70 -5.99 -7.33
C LEU A 96 0.04 -5.70 -6.02
N PHE A 97 0.16 -4.42 -5.69
CA PHE A 97 0.52 -3.93 -4.38
C PHE A 97 -0.75 -3.39 -3.71
N VAL A 98 -1.15 -4.02 -2.61
CA VAL A 98 -2.41 -3.77 -1.93
C VAL A 98 -2.11 -3.29 -0.51
N PRO A 99 -2.41 -2.03 -0.16
CA PRO A 99 -2.25 -1.56 1.19
C PRO A 99 -3.35 -2.17 2.07
N ILE A 100 -2.95 -2.78 3.19
CA ILE A 100 -3.86 -3.43 4.13
C ILE A 100 -3.97 -2.56 5.38
N ASN A 101 -5.20 -2.38 5.84
CA ASN A 101 -5.55 -1.68 7.06
C ASN A 101 -6.49 -2.53 7.90
N ASP A 102 -6.30 -2.60 9.21
CA ASP A 102 -7.12 -3.40 10.13
C ASP A 102 -8.61 -2.99 10.15
N ASN A 103 -8.95 -1.80 9.67
CA ASN A 103 -10.33 -1.35 9.50
C ASN A 103 -11.04 -1.97 8.28
N LEU A 104 -10.37 -2.79 7.46
CA LEU A 104 -10.96 -3.45 6.29
C LEU A 104 -11.62 -4.80 6.62
N SER A 105 -11.57 -5.24 7.88
CA SER A 105 -12.21 -6.50 8.29
C SER A 105 -13.73 -6.33 8.40
N SER A 106 -14.46 -7.18 7.68
CA SER A 106 -15.93 -7.16 7.54
C SER A 106 -16.69 -7.28 8.86
N GLU A 107 -16.06 -7.82 9.91
CA GLU A 107 -16.73 -8.02 11.20
C GLU A 107 -16.91 -6.73 12.00
N ASN A 108 -16.23 -5.63 11.67
CA ASN A 108 -16.29 -4.38 12.45
C ASN A 108 -16.03 -3.11 11.62
N TRP A 109 -16.63 -2.95 10.43
CA TRP A 109 -16.72 -1.60 9.84
C TRP A 109 -17.61 -0.74 10.75
N THR A 110 -16.97 -0.05 11.70
CA THR A 110 -17.65 0.73 12.73
C THR A 110 -17.61 2.21 12.40
N THR A 111 -16.47 2.73 11.91
CA THR A 111 -16.30 4.15 11.60
C THR A 111 -15.20 4.36 10.55
N PRO A 112 -15.40 5.24 9.54
CA PRO A 112 -14.32 5.68 8.67
C PRO A 112 -13.13 6.22 9.47
N GLY A 113 -11.91 5.83 9.11
CA GLY A 113 -10.69 6.29 9.78
C GLY A 113 -10.41 5.65 11.15
N ALA A 114 -11.12 4.57 11.53
CA ALA A 114 -10.85 3.82 12.77
C ALA A 114 -9.63 2.88 12.67
N GLY A 115 -9.02 2.78 11.48
CA GLY A 115 -7.83 1.99 11.23
C GLY A 115 -6.64 2.41 12.07
N THR A 116 -5.95 1.43 12.64
CA THR A 116 -4.81 1.66 13.53
C THR A 116 -3.49 1.10 13.03
N HIS A 117 -3.50 0.31 11.95
CA HIS A 117 -2.28 -0.32 11.49
C HIS A 117 -2.24 -0.56 9.98
N TRP A 118 -1.09 -0.26 9.37
CA TRP A 118 -0.82 -0.51 7.95
C TRP A 118 0.12 -1.68 7.75
N SER A 119 -0.19 -2.51 6.75
CA SER A 119 0.71 -3.53 6.23
C SER A 119 0.54 -3.63 4.70
N LEU A 120 1.34 -4.48 4.05
CA LEU A 120 1.34 -4.62 2.60
C LEU A 120 0.99 -6.06 2.22
N LEU A 121 0.05 -6.23 1.30
CA LEU A 121 -0.19 -7.48 0.58
C LEU A 121 0.30 -7.32 -0.87
N VAL A 122 1.04 -8.31 -1.34
CA VAL A 122 1.48 -8.43 -2.72
C VAL A 122 0.82 -9.65 -3.34
N ILE A 123 0.13 -9.45 -4.46
CA ILE A 123 -0.54 -10.51 -5.20
C ILE A 123 0.15 -10.66 -6.55
N VAL A 124 0.58 -11.87 -6.90
CA VAL A 124 1.10 -12.19 -8.24
C VAL A 124 0.09 -13.11 -8.93
N PRO A 125 -0.74 -12.58 -9.85
CA PRO A 125 -1.69 -13.39 -10.59
C PRO A 125 -0.97 -14.39 -11.49
N ALA A 126 -1.29 -15.68 -11.34
CA ALA A 126 -0.74 -16.75 -12.16
C ALA A 126 -1.62 -18.01 -12.10
N GLN A 127 -1.25 -19.05 -12.85
CA GLN A 127 -1.83 -20.39 -12.67
C GLN A 127 -1.64 -20.89 -11.23
N SER A 128 -0.49 -20.56 -10.62
CA SER A 128 -0.20 -20.75 -9.21
C SER A 128 0.12 -19.38 -8.59
N PRO A 129 -0.91 -18.65 -8.10
CA PRO A 129 -0.73 -17.29 -7.63
C PRO A 129 0.08 -17.26 -6.34
N LEU A 130 0.74 -16.14 -6.11
CA LEU A 130 1.43 -15.86 -4.85
C LEU A 130 0.70 -14.74 -4.12
N TYR A 131 0.46 -14.95 -2.83
CA TYR A 131 -0.10 -13.95 -1.92
C TYR A 131 0.92 -13.76 -0.80
N LEU A 132 1.60 -12.63 -0.79
CA LEU A 132 2.71 -12.35 0.11
C LEU A 132 2.34 -11.17 1.00
N HIS A 133 2.27 -11.38 2.31
CA HIS A 133 1.96 -10.32 3.27
C HIS A 133 3.21 -9.92 4.04
N MET A 134 3.40 -8.61 4.20
CA MET A 134 4.53 -8.01 4.89
C MET A 134 3.98 -7.07 5.96
N ASP A 135 4.26 -7.40 7.21
CA ASP A 135 3.77 -6.67 8.36
C ASP A 135 4.91 -6.33 9.32
N SER A 136 5.10 -5.04 9.62
CA SER A 136 6.09 -4.56 10.57
C SER A 136 5.69 -4.80 12.04
N VAL A 137 4.47 -5.25 12.31
CA VAL A 137 3.98 -5.66 13.63
C VAL A 137 3.52 -7.13 13.58
N PRO A 138 4.41 -8.08 13.91
CA PRO A 138 4.07 -9.50 13.89
C PRO A 138 2.85 -9.82 14.76
N GLY A 139 1.93 -10.63 14.24
CA GLY A 139 0.73 -11.06 14.96
C GLY A 139 -0.39 -10.01 15.04
N SER A 140 -0.32 -8.94 14.24
CA SER A 140 -1.42 -7.98 14.11
C SER A 140 -2.68 -8.61 13.50
N LYS A 141 -3.81 -7.89 13.57
CA LYS A 141 -5.05 -8.29 12.90
C LYS A 141 -4.97 -8.21 11.38
N ASN A 142 -3.93 -7.58 10.82
CA ASN A 142 -3.79 -7.44 9.38
C ASN A 142 -3.52 -8.76 8.67
N ALA A 143 -3.01 -9.79 9.35
CA ALA A 143 -2.86 -11.12 8.74
C ALA A 143 -4.22 -11.70 8.29
N LEU A 144 -5.24 -11.60 9.14
CA LEU A 144 -6.61 -12.02 8.80
C LEU A 144 -7.23 -11.10 7.74
N THR A 145 -6.96 -9.81 7.83
CA THR A 145 -7.46 -8.82 6.86
C THR A 145 -6.84 -9.04 5.47
N ALA A 146 -5.54 -9.30 5.40
CA ALA A 146 -4.84 -9.61 4.15
C ALA A 146 -5.36 -10.90 3.52
N GLN A 147 -5.68 -11.91 4.33
CA GLN A 147 -6.34 -13.14 3.86
C GLN A 147 -7.72 -12.84 3.26
N ALA A 148 -8.57 -12.07 3.96
CA ALA A 148 -9.89 -11.69 3.46
C ALA A 148 -9.83 -10.85 2.17
N VAL A 149 -8.90 -9.89 2.10
CA VAL A 149 -8.66 -9.08 0.90
C VAL A 149 -8.18 -9.93 -0.28
N ALA A 150 -7.28 -10.89 -0.03
CA ALA A 150 -6.81 -11.82 -1.06
C ALA A 150 -7.94 -12.71 -1.59
N GLU A 151 -8.80 -13.22 -0.71
CA GLU A 151 -9.99 -14.01 -1.08
C GLU A 151 -10.99 -13.18 -1.90
N LYS A 152 -11.29 -11.95 -1.46
CA LYS A 152 -12.22 -11.04 -2.15
C LYS A 152 -11.70 -10.61 -3.51
N TRP A 153 -10.40 -10.31 -3.61
CA TRP A 153 -9.76 -10.01 -4.90
C TRP A 153 -9.80 -11.21 -5.84
N GLU A 154 -9.53 -12.41 -5.34
CA GLU A 154 -9.55 -13.62 -6.15
C GLU A 154 -10.97 -13.94 -6.67
N GLU A 155 -12.01 -13.74 -5.85
CA GLU A 155 -13.41 -13.82 -6.27
C GLU A 155 -13.67 -12.89 -7.47
N ALA A 156 -13.28 -11.62 -7.36
CA ALA A 156 -13.40 -10.64 -8.45
C ALA A 156 -12.59 -11.05 -9.70
N TYR A 157 -11.37 -11.55 -9.50
CA TYR A 157 -10.49 -11.96 -10.60
C TYR A 157 -11.05 -13.17 -11.36
N TRP A 158 -11.60 -14.18 -10.67
CA TRP A 158 -12.18 -15.34 -11.35
C TRP A 158 -13.40 -15.02 -12.21
N LEU A 159 -14.18 -14.00 -11.84
CA LEU A 159 -15.29 -13.53 -12.66
C LEU A 159 -14.83 -12.95 -14.00
N THR A 160 -13.55 -12.57 -14.13
CA THR A 160 -12.96 -12.10 -15.39
C THR A 160 -12.36 -13.20 -16.25
N LEU A 161 -12.19 -14.42 -15.69
CA LEU A 161 -11.57 -15.54 -16.40
C LEU A 161 -12.60 -16.41 -17.14
N PRO A 162 -12.24 -17.00 -18.30
CA PRO A 162 -13.12 -17.89 -19.04
C PRO A 162 -13.34 -19.25 -18.35
N TYR A 163 -12.47 -19.61 -17.41
CA TYR A 163 -12.55 -20.86 -16.66
C TYR A 163 -12.25 -20.58 -15.18
N GLN A 164 -13.20 -20.95 -14.32
CA GLN A 164 -13.09 -20.80 -12.88
C GLN A 164 -12.49 -22.07 -12.29
N ASN A 165 -11.55 -21.92 -11.37
CA ASN A 165 -11.00 -23.03 -10.62
C ASN A 165 -10.87 -22.60 -9.17
N GLU A 166 -11.82 -23.02 -8.34
CA GLU A 166 -11.77 -22.79 -6.91
C GLU A 166 -10.48 -23.39 -6.35
N ARG A 167 -9.72 -22.55 -5.64
CA ARG A 167 -8.51 -22.96 -4.94
C ARG A 167 -8.48 -22.28 -3.59
N ALA A 168 -7.93 -23.00 -2.62
CA ALA A 168 -7.68 -22.44 -1.30
C ALA A 168 -6.64 -21.32 -1.43
N ILE A 169 -7.03 -20.12 -1.00
CA ILE A 169 -6.14 -18.97 -0.91
C ILE A 169 -5.34 -19.10 0.38
N ARG A 170 -4.02 -18.96 0.26
CA ARG A 170 -3.14 -18.97 1.42
C ARG A 170 -2.17 -17.81 1.31
N VAL A 171 -2.41 -16.80 2.14
CA VAL A 171 -1.47 -15.71 2.32
C VAL A 171 -0.24 -16.22 3.07
N GLN A 172 0.93 -15.96 2.49
CA GLN A 172 2.23 -16.24 3.09
C GLN A 172 2.78 -14.97 3.73
N GLU A 173 2.96 -15.02 5.04
CA GLU A 173 3.72 -14.01 5.77
C GLU A 173 5.20 -14.05 5.37
N LEU A 174 5.76 -12.89 5.04
CA LEU A 174 7.18 -12.69 4.81
C LEU A 174 7.81 -11.96 5.98
N ASP A 175 8.95 -12.48 6.43
CA ASP A 175 9.75 -11.81 7.45
C ASP A 175 10.22 -10.45 6.93
N VAL A 176 9.89 -9.40 7.66
CA VAL A 176 10.34 -8.04 7.44
C VAL A 176 10.79 -7.43 8.77
N PRO A 177 11.68 -6.42 8.76
CA PRO A 177 12.07 -5.74 9.99
C PRO A 177 10.87 -5.20 10.74
N SER A 178 10.74 -5.59 12.01
CA SER A 178 9.68 -5.05 12.87
C SER A 178 9.90 -3.55 13.13
N GLN A 179 8.81 -2.80 13.21
CA GLN A 179 8.88 -1.39 13.56
C GLN A 179 9.37 -1.20 14.99
N ARG A 180 10.10 -0.11 15.24
CA ARG A 180 10.69 0.20 16.56
C ARG A 180 9.89 1.24 17.36
N ASN A 181 8.75 1.66 16.84
CA ASN A 181 7.86 2.65 17.43
C ASN A 181 6.40 2.28 17.12
N GLY A 182 5.44 3.13 17.52
CA GLY A 182 4.01 2.87 17.34
C GLY A 182 3.38 3.48 16.08
N ASN A 183 4.16 4.01 15.13
CA ASN A 183 3.63 4.93 14.11
C ASN A 183 4.27 4.87 12.72
N ASP A 184 5.35 4.11 12.54
CA ASP A 184 6.01 3.96 11.23
C ASP A 184 5.45 2.81 10.37
N CYS A 185 4.35 2.16 10.76
CA CYS A 185 3.75 1.07 9.98
C CYS A 185 3.50 1.47 8.51
N GLY A 186 2.95 2.66 8.28
CA GLY A 186 2.77 3.20 6.92
C GLY A 186 4.10 3.40 6.18
N MET A 187 5.15 3.88 6.86
CA MET A 187 6.49 4.02 6.25
C MET A 187 7.11 2.66 5.89
N HIS A 188 6.87 1.62 6.70
CA HIS A 188 7.29 0.26 6.37
C HIS A 188 6.59 -0.26 5.11
N VAL A 189 5.30 0.04 4.93
CA VAL A 189 4.58 -0.25 3.67
C VAL A 189 5.26 0.44 2.49
N LEU A 190 5.52 1.75 2.59
CA LEU A 190 6.18 2.52 1.52
C LEU A 190 7.57 1.96 1.17
N ALA A 191 8.35 1.60 2.19
CA ALA A 191 9.69 1.06 2.00
C ALA A 191 9.65 -0.34 1.36
N ALA A 192 8.71 -1.20 1.76
CA ALA A 192 8.54 -2.53 1.19
C ALA A 192 8.15 -2.46 -0.29
N VAL A 193 7.17 -1.62 -0.66
CA VAL A 193 6.78 -1.47 -2.07
C VAL A 193 7.92 -0.89 -2.91
N ARG A 194 8.69 0.09 -2.39
CA ARG A 194 9.87 0.64 -3.07
C ARG A 194 10.93 -0.43 -3.32
N ALA A 195 11.16 -1.32 -2.35
CA ALA A 195 12.11 -2.42 -2.48
C ALA A 195 11.69 -3.42 -3.56
N LEU A 196 10.37 -3.70 -3.64
CA LEU A 196 9.81 -4.76 -4.46
C LEU A 196 9.40 -4.34 -5.87
N GLN A 197 9.17 -3.04 -6.15
CA GLN A 197 8.66 -2.60 -7.46
C GLN A 197 9.48 -3.10 -8.65
N GLY A 198 10.81 -3.21 -8.49
CA GLY A 198 11.72 -3.67 -9.54
C GLY A 198 12.04 -5.16 -9.52
N VAL A 199 11.37 -5.95 -8.67
CA VAL A 199 11.47 -7.42 -8.69
C VAL A 199 10.57 -7.94 -9.81
N GLU A 200 11.08 -8.84 -10.65
CA GLU A 200 10.26 -9.53 -11.65
C GLU A 200 9.09 -10.25 -10.99
N ALA A 201 7.89 -10.14 -11.55
CA ALA A 201 6.68 -10.65 -10.90
C ALA A 201 6.74 -12.16 -10.65
N GLU A 202 7.24 -12.91 -11.63
CA GLU A 202 7.37 -14.37 -11.63
C GLU A 202 8.58 -14.88 -10.84
N ALA A 203 9.34 -13.99 -10.19
CA ALA A 203 10.45 -14.38 -9.34
C ALA A 203 9.98 -15.29 -8.19
N SER A 204 10.88 -16.17 -7.73
CA SER A 204 10.56 -17.03 -6.59
C SER A 204 10.40 -16.21 -5.31
N VAL A 205 9.63 -16.72 -4.34
CA VAL A 205 9.46 -16.09 -3.01
C VAL A 205 10.81 -15.81 -2.34
N ALA A 206 11.83 -16.64 -2.59
CA ALA A 206 13.17 -16.40 -2.07
C ALA A 206 13.80 -15.09 -2.59
N VAL A 207 13.52 -14.70 -3.83
CA VAL A 207 13.97 -13.41 -4.41
C VAL A 207 13.27 -12.24 -3.74
N TYR A 208 11.95 -12.33 -3.54
CA TYR A 208 11.19 -11.32 -2.79
C TYR A 208 11.76 -11.12 -1.39
N ARG A 209 11.99 -12.23 -0.65
CA ARG A 209 12.62 -12.19 0.68
C ARG A 209 14.00 -11.55 0.65
N ALA A 210 14.86 -11.99 -0.26
CA ALA A 210 16.21 -11.45 -0.39
C ALA A 210 16.20 -9.95 -0.67
N LYS A 211 15.29 -9.47 -1.52
CA LYS A 211 15.18 -8.05 -1.85
C LYS A 211 14.68 -7.21 -0.67
N LEU A 212 13.72 -7.73 0.09
CA LEU A 212 13.23 -7.10 1.32
C LEU A 212 14.33 -7.03 2.37
N ALA A 213 15.05 -8.13 2.63
CA ALA A 213 16.18 -8.13 3.55
C ALA A 213 17.29 -7.15 3.09
N ASP A 214 17.66 -7.18 1.82
CA ASP A 214 18.70 -6.32 1.28
C ASP A 214 18.37 -4.83 1.36
N THR A 215 17.09 -4.46 1.25
CA THR A 215 16.68 -3.05 1.29
C THR A 215 16.30 -2.66 2.71
N LEU A 216 15.30 -3.32 3.28
CA LEU A 216 14.75 -2.99 4.59
C LEU A 216 15.68 -3.35 5.72
N GLU A 217 16.26 -4.56 5.78
CA GLU A 217 17.15 -4.89 6.89
C GLU A 217 18.44 -4.09 6.82
N LYS A 218 19.09 -3.95 5.65
CA LYS A 218 20.33 -3.17 5.56
C LYS A 218 20.11 -1.70 5.89
N ASP A 219 19.02 -1.09 5.41
CA ASP A 219 18.79 0.33 5.61
C ASP A 219 18.23 0.63 7.02
N LEU A 220 17.29 -0.17 7.53
CA LEU A 220 16.71 0.02 8.86
C LEU A 220 17.63 -0.45 10.00
N SER A 221 18.49 -1.44 9.79
CA SER A 221 19.41 -1.91 10.84
C SER A 221 20.64 -1.01 10.98
N LYS A 222 21.12 -0.41 9.88
CA LYS A 222 22.36 0.39 9.86
C LYS A 222 22.13 1.87 10.05
N ASN A 223 20.97 2.39 9.65
CA ASN A 223 20.66 3.81 9.75
C ASN A 223 19.46 4.05 10.67
N THR A 224 19.73 4.48 11.90
CA THR A 224 18.69 4.88 12.87
C THR A 224 17.84 6.06 12.40
N MET A 225 18.29 6.78 11.36
CA MET A 225 17.58 7.87 10.72
C MET A 225 16.90 7.48 9.40
N PHE A 226 16.96 6.23 8.95
CA PHE A 226 16.41 5.84 7.63
C PHE A 226 14.96 6.32 7.45
N MET A 227 14.06 6.05 8.41
CA MET A 227 12.66 6.47 8.31
C MET A 227 12.51 7.99 8.24
N LYS A 228 13.36 8.73 8.98
CA LYS A 228 13.38 10.20 8.95
C LYS A 228 13.90 10.72 7.61
N ASP A 229 14.95 10.11 7.06
CA ASP A 229 15.52 10.48 5.77
C ASP A 229 14.56 10.13 4.64
N PHE A 230 13.86 9.00 4.72
CA PHE A 230 12.89 8.57 3.73
C PHE A 230 11.63 9.45 3.75
N ARG A 231 11.12 9.82 4.93
CA ARG A 231 10.08 10.85 5.07
C ARG A 231 10.50 12.17 4.41
N ARG A 232 11.72 12.63 4.68
CA ARG A 232 12.28 13.86 4.08
C ARG A 232 12.39 13.75 2.56
N GLU A 233 12.84 12.62 2.02
CA GLU A 233 12.89 12.39 0.57
C GLU A 233 11.51 12.55 -0.09
N ILE A 234 10.46 12.01 0.53
CA ILE A 234 9.09 12.14 0.03
C ILE A 234 8.63 13.60 0.06
N VAL A 235 8.88 14.32 1.17
CA VAL A 235 8.51 15.74 1.32
C VAL A 235 9.28 16.62 0.33
N ASP A 236 10.58 16.40 0.15
CA ASP A 236 11.40 17.13 -0.82
C ASP A 236 10.90 16.90 -2.26
N GLU A 237 10.44 15.68 -2.58
CA GLU A 237 9.84 15.37 -3.87
C GLU A 237 8.49 16.10 -4.04
N ILE A 238 7.62 16.10 -3.03
CA ILE A 238 6.36 16.88 -3.06
C ILE A 238 6.67 18.36 -3.29
N ALA A 239 7.64 18.92 -2.55
CA ALA A 239 8.06 20.30 -2.70
C ALA A 239 8.52 20.60 -4.13
N SER A 240 9.21 19.67 -4.80
CA SER A 240 9.66 19.86 -6.19
C SER A 240 8.52 20.09 -7.21
N PHE A 241 7.30 19.64 -6.90
CA PHE A 241 6.09 19.89 -7.70
C PHE A 241 5.36 21.19 -7.33
N VAL A 242 5.69 21.79 -6.19
CA VAL A 242 5.14 23.07 -5.74
C VAL A 242 5.94 24.21 -6.39
N SER A 243 5.42 24.69 -7.52
CA SER A 243 5.79 25.98 -8.14
C SER A 243 5.20 27.14 -7.36
#